data_AF-A0A4R1I3Y9-F1
#
_entry.id   AF-A0A4R1I3Y9-F1
#
_cell.length_a   1.000
_cell.length_b   1.000
_cell.length_c   1.000
_cell.angle_alpha   90.00
_cell.angle_beta   90.00
_cell.angle_gamma   90.00
#
_symmetry.space_group_name_H-M   'P 1'
#
loop_
_entity.id
_entity.type
_entity.pdbx_description
1 polymer ?
#
loop_
_entity_poly.entity_id
_entity_poly.type
_entity_poly.pdbx_seq_one_letter_code
_entity_poly.pdbx_strand_id
1 'polypeptide(L)'
;MTLLIVLSVLAVVALIAGLAFYLFWVGTLLTRVATNLEECSESVRRIDSDAEAIQPGLEHINRSGGTVAGALPLLYGFAENIVGSVTPAPPRPSVAVPASGRRRSRLAEAVGYRPSG
;
A
#
# COMPACT_ATOMS: atom_id res chain seq x y z
N MET A 1 -27.86 9.52 70.95
CA MET A 1 -26.42 9.30 70.72
C MET A 1 -26.14 7.95 70.05
N THR A 2 -26.80 6.86 70.44
CA THR A 2 -26.63 5.51 69.85
C THR A 2 -26.96 5.41 68.35
N LEU A 3 -28.05 6.04 67.89
CA LEU A 3 -28.44 5.98 66.47
C LEU A 3 -27.38 6.57 65.52
N LEU A 4 -26.84 7.75 65.84
CA LEU A 4 -25.81 8.39 65.02
C LEU A 4 -24.53 7.54 64.96
N ILE A 5 -24.16 6.90 66.07
CA ILE A 5 -23.03 5.96 66.10
C ILE A 5 -23.29 4.79 65.17
N VAL A 6 -24.46 4.15 65.26
CA VAL A 6 -24.82 3.02 64.39
C VAL A 6 -24.81 3.41 62.91
N LEU A 7 -25.39 4.56 62.55
CA LEU A 7 -25.39 5.06 61.18
C LEU A 7 -23.98 5.38 60.67
N SER A 8 -23.13 5.96 61.52
CA SER A 8 -21.73 6.25 61.15
C SER A 8 -20.92 4.98 60.90
N VAL A 9 -21.09 3.96 61.74
CA VAL A 9 -20.43 2.66 61.54
C VAL A 9 -20.91 1.99 60.26
N LEU A 10 -22.22 2.01 60.00
CA LEU A 10 -22.77 1.49 58.74
C LEU A 10 -22.24 2.23 57.51
N ALA A 11 -22.12 3.56 57.58
CA ALA A 11 -21.56 4.36 56.49
C ALA A 11 -20.09 4.01 56.22
N VAL A 12 -19.28 3.83 57.26
CA VAL A 12 -17.87 3.42 57.13
C VAL A 12 -17.78 2.01 56.53
N VAL A 13 -18.59 1.06 57.01
CA VAL A 13 -18.62 -0.31 56.47
C VAL A 13 -19.03 -0.30 55.00
N ALA A 14 -20.05 0.47 54.63
CA ALA A 14 -20.49 0.60 53.25
C ALA A 14 -19.39 1.21 52.35
N LEU A 15 -18.66 2.21 52.84
CA LEU A 15 -17.54 2.82 52.11
C LEU A 15 -16.42 1.80 51.89
N ILE A 16 -16.02 1.06 52.92
CA ILE A 16 -15.00 0.01 52.81
C ILE A 16 -15.44 -1.07 51.84
N ALA A 17 -16.69 -1.53 51.92
CA ALA A 17 -17.22 -2.55 51.02
C ALA A 17 -17.24 -2.07 49.56
N GLY A 18 -17.65 -0.83 49.31
CA GLY A 18 -17.64 -0.23 47.98
C GLY A 18 -16.23 -0.10 47.42
N LEU A 19 -15.27 0.35 48.24
CA LEU A 19 -13.87 0.45 47.84
C LEU A 19 -13.27 -0.93 47.53
N ALA A 20 -13.53 -1.93 48.38
CA ALA A 20 -13.07 -3.30 48.17
C ALA A 20 -13.62 -3.89 46.85
N PHE A 21 -14.91 -3.68 46.58
CA PHE A 21 -15.53 -4.12 45.34
C PHE A 21 -14.92 -3.42 44.12
N TYR A 22 -14.73 -2.10 44.19
CA TYR A 22 -14.10 -1.33 43.11
C TYR A 22 -12.68 -1.82 42.82
N LEU A 23 -11.85 -2.00 43.85
CA LEU A 23 -10.48 -2.51 43.69
C LEU A 23 -10.46 -3.93 43.14
N PHE A 24 -11.36 -4.79 43.58
CA PHE A 24 -11.52 -6.13 43.01
C PHE A 24 -11.83 -6.05 41.52
N TRP A 25 -12.79 -5.20 41.13
CA TRP A 25 -13.15 -5.01 39.73
C TRP A 25 -11.99 -4.48 38.89
N VAL A 26 -11.30 -3.43 39.36
CA VAL A 26 -10.10 -2.89 38.67
C VAL A 26 -9.02 -3.97 38.54
N GLY A 27 -8.81 -4.76 39.59
CA GLY A 27 -7.90 -5.91 39.55
C GLY A 27 -8.23 -6.88 38.42
N THR A 28 -9.51 -7.26 38.27
CA THR A 28 -9.93 -8.14 37.16
C THR A 28 -9.71 -7.53 35.78
N LEU A 29 -9.90 -6.21 35.63
CA LEU A 29 -9.65 -5.51 34.38
C LEU A 29 -8.15 -5.46 34.05
N LEU A 30 -7.31 -5.16 35.05
CA LEU A 30 -5.86 -5.14 34.89
C LEU A 30 -5.32 -6.53 34.52
N THR A 31 -5.82 -7.59 35.14
CA THR A 31 -5.45 -8.97 34.77
C THR A 31 -5.79 -9.28 33.32
N ARG A 32 -6.99 -8.91 32.85
CA ARG A 32 -7.38 -9.11 31.44
C ARG A 32 -6.47 -8.35 30.48
N VAL A 33 -6.15 -7.09 30.80
CA VAL A 33 -5.24 -6.29 29.97
C VAL A 33 -3.84 -6.89 29.96
N ALA A 34 -3.33 -7.35 31.10
CA ALA A 34 -2.03 -8.00 31.18
C ALA A 34 -1.98 -9.26 30.30
N THR A 35 -3.00 -10.12 30.34
CA THR A 35 -3.10 -11.30 29.46
C THR A 35 -3.08 -10.91 27.99
N ASN A 36 -3.87 -9.92 27.57
CA ASN A 36 -3.87 -9.47 26.18
C ASN A 36 -2.50 -8.91 25.74
N LEU A 37 -1.83 -8.15 26.62
CA LEU A 37 -0.50 -7.60 26.31
C LEU A 37 0.56 -8.70 26.20
N GLU A 38 0.46 -9.74 27.01
CA GLU A 38 1.33 -10.91 26.95
C GLU A 38 1.14 -11.65 25.61
N GLU A 39 -0.10 -11.94 25.22
CA GLU A 39 -0.43 -12.56 23.93
C GLU A 39 0.04 -11.71 22.73
N CYS A 40 -0.16 -10.39 22.80
CA CYS A 40 0.36 -9.46 21.78
C CYS A 40 1.89 -9.48 21.71
N SER A 41 2.57 -9.49 22.86
CA SER A 41 4.04 -9.56 22.88
C SER A 41 4.55 -10.86 22.29
N GLU A 42 3.91 -11.99 22.56
CA GLU A 42 4.28 -13.27 21.96
C GLU A 42 4.05 -13.26 20.45
N SER A 43 2.90 -12.72 20.01
CA SER A 43 2.57 -12.61 18.59
C SER A 43 3.58 -11.75 17.83
N VAL A 44 3.97 -10.59 18.38
CA VAL A 44 4.97 -9.71 17.78
C VAL A 44 6.33 -10.41 17.69
N ARG A 45 6.75 -11.14 18.72
CA ARG A 45 8.01 -11.92 18.69
C ARG A 45 7.99 -13.00 17.61
N ARG A 46 6.86 -13.68 17.41
CA ARG A 46 6.72 -14.67 16.33
C ARG A 46 6.82 -14.01 14.96
N ILE A 47 6.15 -12.88 14.75
CA ILE A 47 6.23 -12.12 13.50
C ILE A 47 7.67 -11.69 13.21
N ASP A 48 8.41 -11.22 14.23
CA ASP A 48 9.81 -10.82 14.08
C ASP A 48 10.69 -12.02 13.69
N SER A 49 10.51 -13.16 14.34
CA SER A 49 11.20 -14.41 14.00
C SER A 49 10.87 -14.90 12.58
N ASP A 50 9.62 -14.80 12.16
CA ASP A 50 9.21 -15.17 10.80
C ASP A 50 9.81 -14.20 9.77
N ALA A 51 9.85 -12.90 10.08
CA ALA A 51 10.46 -11.89 9.23
C ALA A 51 11.97 -12.13 9.06
N GLU A 52 12.68 -12.48 10.14
CA GLU A 52 14.10 -12.83 10.10
C GLU A 52 14.36 -14.05 9.20
N ALA A 53 13.48 -15.06 9.25
CA ALA A 53 13.58 -16.23 8.37
C ALA A 53 13.28 -15.91 6.90
N ILE A 54 12.37 -14.98 6.62
CA ILE A 54 11.92 -14.62 5.26
C ILE A 54 12.88 -13.63 4.58
N GLN A 55 13.49 -12.72 5.33
CA GLN A 55 14.29 -11.60 4.81
C GLN A 55 15.36 -12.04 3.79
N PRO A 56 16.19 -13.08 4.03
CA PRO A 56 17.20 -13.51 3.05
C PRO A 56 16.61 -13.97 1.72
N GLY A 57 15.43 -14.61 1.76
CA GLY A 57 14.69 -15.02 0.57
C GLY A 57 14.19 -13.83 -0.24
N LEU A 58 13.67 -12.80 0.44
CA LEU A 58 13.26 -11.54 -0.21
C LEU A 58 14.43 -10.82 -0.84
N GLU A 59 15.59 -10.77 -0.17
CA GLU A 59 16.81 -10.17 -0.75
C GLU A 59 17.27 -10.89 -2.01
N HIS A 60 17.22 -12.22 -2.01
CA HIS A 60 17.56 -13.03 -3.18
C HIS A 60 16.57 -12.81 -4.33
N ILE A 61 15.27 -12.85 -4.05
CA ILE A 61 14.22 -12.60 -5.04
C ILE A 61 14.34 -11.20 -5.62
N ASN A 62 14.61 -10.19 -4.79
CA ASN A 62 14.71 -8.81 -5.25
C ASN A 62 15.96 -8.59 -6.12
N ARG A 63 17.08 -9.25 -5.79
CA ARG A 63 18.29 -9.21 -6.62
C ARG A 63 18.06 -9.86 -8.00
N SER A 64 17.47 -11.05 -8.02
CA SER A 64 17.14 -11.77 -9.24
C SER A 64 16.09 -11.01 -10.06
N GLY A 65 15.03 -10.53 -9.42
CA GLY A 65 13.98 -9.72 -10.02
C GLY A 65 14.53 -8.41 -10.59
N GLY A 66 15.43 -7.72 -9.90
CA GLY A 66 16.12 -6.53 -10.41
C GLY A 66 16.94 -6.82 -11.67
N THR A 67 17.58 -7.98 -11.73
CA THR A 67 18.33 -8.42 -12.92
C THR A 67 17.38 -8.70 -14.09
N VAL A 68 16.28 -9.42 -13.85
CA VAL A 68 15.25 -9.68 -14.87
C VAL A 68 14.61 -8.38 -15.36
N ALA A 69 14.22 -7.50 -14.45
CA ALA A 69 13.62 -6.21 -14.77
C ALA A 69 14.59 -5.32 -15.57
N GLY A 70 15.88 -5.34 -15.24
CA GLY A 70 16.91 -4.63 -16.00
C GLY A 70 17.11 -5.18 -17.43
N ALA A 71 16.83 -6.46 -17.66
CA ALA A 71 16.92 -7.09 -18.97
C ALA A 71 15.67 -6.90 -19.85
N LEU A 72 14.51 -6.59 -19.26
CA LEU A 72 13.25 -6.43 -20.01
C LEU A 72 13.33 -5.39 -21.15
N PRO A 73 13.95 -4.20 -21.00
CA PRO A 73 14.08 -3.25 -22.10
C PRO A 73 14.87 -3.80 -23.30
N LEU A 74 15.88 -4.64 -23.05
CA LEU A 74 16.67 -5.28 -24.11
C LEU A 74 15.83 -6.32 -24.85
N LEU A 75 15.06 -7.12 -24.12
CA LEU A 75 14.15 -8.10 -24.72
C LEU A 75 13.06 -7.42 -25.54
N TYR A 76 12.51 -6.31 -25.02
CA TYR A 76 11.51 -5.52 -25.73
C TYR A 76 12.09 -4.87 -26.99
N GLY A 77 13.25 -4.20 -26.89
CA GLY A 77 13.91 -3.61 -28.06
C GLY A 77 14.35 -4.64 -29.10
N PHE A 78 14.79 -5.82 -28.66
CA PHE A 78 15.07 -6.93 -29.57
C PHE A 78 13.81 -7.43 -30.29
N ALA A 79 12.70 -7.58 -29.56
CA ALA A 79 11.42 -7.94 -30.15
C ALA A 79 10.92 -6.89 -31.15
N GLU A 80 11.03 -5.60 -30.83
CA GLU A 80 10.68 -4.50 -31.74
C GLU A 80 11.53 -4.53 -33.02
N ASN A 81 12.84 -4.80 -32.92
CA ASN A 81 13.72 -4.92 -34.08
C ASN A 81 13.37 -6.13 -34.96
N ILE A 82 13.01 -7.26 -34.37
CA ILE A 82 12.50 -8.42 -35.14
C ILE A 82 11.22 -8.02 -35.86
N VAL A 83 10.23 -7.49 -35.13
CA VAL A 83 8.94 -7.10 -35.73
C VAL A 83 9.16 -6.10 -36.85
N GLY A 84 9.99 -5.08 -36.66
CA GLY A 84 10.29 -4.08 -37.70
C GLY A 84 10.98 -4.66 -38.93
N SER A 85 11.81 -5.70 -38.77
CA SER A 85 12.53 -6.34 -39.88
C SER A 85 11.71 -7.37 -40.67
N VAL A 86 10.77 -8.06 -40.01
CA VAL A 86 9.94 -9.10 -40.65
C VAL A 86 8.55 -8.61 -41.06
N THR A 87 8.09 -7.47 -40.54
CA THR A 87 6.79 -6.90 -40.93
C THR A 87 6.91 -6.30 -42.33
N PRO A 88 6.17 -6.81 -43.33
CA PRO A 88 6.17 -6.23 -44.66
C PRO A 88 5.67 -4.79 -44.59
N ALA A 89 6.48 -3.82 -45.00
CA ALA A 89 6.00 -2.46 -45.21
C ALA A 89 5.13 -2.47 -46.48
N PRO A 90 3.79 -2.33 -46.37
CA PRO A 90 2.96 -2.34 -47.56
C PRO A 90 3.34 -1.13 -48.43
N PRO A 91 3.50 -1.31 -49.75
CA PRO A 91 3.73 -0.19 -50.64
C PRO A 91 2.59 0.80 -50.47
N ARG A 92 2.91 1.99 -49.95
CA ARG A 92 1.93 3.06 -49.87
C ARG A 92 1.57 3.44 -51.30
N PRO A 93 0.28 3.43 -51.69
CA PRO A 93 -0.10 3.84 -53.02
C PRO A 93 0.43 5.25 -53.27
N SER A 94 0.97 5.49 -54.47
CA SER A 94 1.38 6.82 -54.89
C SER A 94 0.15 7.73 -54.83
N VAL A 95 0.07 8.54 -53.78
CA VAL A 95 -1.02 9.50 -53.64
C VAL A 95 -0.84 10.52 -54.75
N ALA A 96 -1.90 10.83 -55.50
CA ALA A 96 -1.84 11.85 -56.54
C ALA A 96 -1.44 13.19 -55.90
N VAL A 97 -0.20 13.60 -56.13
CA VAL A 97 0.28 14.92 -55.73
C VAL A 97 -0.15 15.89 -56.82
N PRO A 98 -0.77 17.04 -56.50
CA PRO A 98 -1.07 18.03 -57.53
C PRO A 98 0.22 18.48 -58.23
N ALA A 99 0.13 18.86 -59.50
CA ALA A 99 1.29 19.30 -60.30
C ALA A 99 2.09 20.45 -59.67
N SER A 100 1.50 21.18 -58.71
CA SER A 100 2.16 22.20 -57.89
C SER A 100 3.05 21.65 -56.76
N GLY A 101 3.24 20.34 -56.64
CA GLY A 101 4.11 19.66 -55.67
C GLY A 101 3.59 19.65 -54.21
N ARG A 102 2.82 20.66 -53.80
CA ARG A 102 2.10 20.69 -52.52
C ARG A 102 0.66 21.13 -52.76
N ARG A 103 -0.30 20.40 -52.16
CA ARG A 103 -1.70 20.83 -52.10
C ARG A 103 -1.77 22.00 -51.11
N ARG A 104 -1.94 23.24 -51.58
CA ARG A 104 -2.33 24.37 -50.72
C ARG A 104 -3.74 24.09 -50.18
N SER A 105 -3.81 23.44 -49.03
CA SER A 105 -5.05 23.18 -48.31
C SER A 105 -5.44 24.40 -47.49
N ARG A 106 -6.60 25.00 -47.77
CA ARG A 106 -7.18 26.07 -46.92
C ARG A 106 -7.97 25.52 -45.73
N LEU A 107 -7.97 24.20 -45.51
CA LEU A 107 -8.70 23.59 -44.39
C LEU A 107 -8.21 24.10 -43.03
N ALA A 108 -6.93 24.44 -42.91
CA ALA A 108 -6.35 25.04 -41.70
C ALA A 108 -6.71 26.52 -41.53
N GLU A 109 -7.04 27.23 -42.62
CA GLU A 109 -7.33 28.67 -42.63
C GLU A 109 -8.70 28.96 -41.98
N ALA A 110 -9.67 28.06 -42.16
CA ALA A 110 -10.99 28.14 -41.55
C ALA A 110 -10.97 27.94 -40.02
N VAL A 111 -9.94 27.26 -39.48
CA VAL A 111 -9.81 26.95 -38.04
C VAL A 111 -8.71 27.77 -37.35
N GLY A 112 -8.12 28.76 -38.03
CA GLY A 112 -7.10 29.64 -37.47
C GLY A 112 -5.75 28.98 -37.19
N TYR A 113 -5.51 27.78 -37.70
CA TYR A 113 -4.26 27.04 -37.47
C TYR A 113 -3.13 27.59 -38.34
N ARG A 114 -2.07 28.09 -37.69
CA ARG A 114 -0.82 28.50 -38.36
C ARG A 114 0.24 27.42 -38.15
N PRO A 115 0.67 26.70 -39.20
CA PRO A 115 1.77 25.75 -39.07
C PRO A 115 3.05 26.53 -38.76
N SER A 116 3.64 26.31 -37.59
CA SER A 116 5.00 26.75 -37.28
C SER A 116 5.95 25.94 -38.16
N GLY A 117 6.68 26.65 -39.02
CA GLY A 117 7.84 26.08 -39.74
C GLY A 117 8.95 25.73 -38.76
#